data_AF-A0A2G1WNH1-F1
#
_entry.id   AF-A0A2G1WNH1-F1
#
_cell.length_a   1.000
_cell.length_b   1.000
_cell.length_c   1.000
_cell.angle_alpha   90.00
_cell.angle_beta   90.00
_cell.angle_gamma   90.00
#
_symmetry.space_group_name_H-M   'P 1'
#
loop_
_entity.id
_entity.type
_entity.pdbx_description
1 polymer ?
#
loop_
_entity_poly.entity_id
_entity_poly.type
_entity_poly.pdbx_seq_one_letter_code
_entity_poly.pdbx_strand_id
1 'polypeptide(L)'
;MVPMVPAFGGVPGGPELLILLVVLVLLFGVPLVVIAGVVLFFRTRSDGADADADRIAELEAEVERLREKVDDEPAESDGDDRG
;
A
#
# COMPACT_ATOMS: atom_id res chain seq x y z
N MET A 1 -40.57 -31.52 16.58
CA MET A 1 -40.46 -31.62 15.11
C MET A 1 -40.31 -30.20 14.59
N VAL A 2 -39.19 -29.87 13.95
CA VAL A 2 -38.99 -28.54 13.36
C VAL A 2 -39.81 -28.51 12.08
N PRO A 3 -40.79 -27.61 11.91
CA PRO A 3 -41.58 -27.57 10.68
C PRO A 3 -40.66 -27.19 9.52
N MET A 4 -40.57 -28.08 8.54
CA MET A 4 -39.88 -27.85 7.26
C MET A 4 -40.86 -27.14 6.31
N VAL A 5 -41.29 -25.94 6.69
CA VAL A 5 -41.90 -25.00 5.76
C VAL A 5 -40.75 -24.26 5.09
N PRO A 6 -40.69 -24.14 3.76
CA PRO A 6 -39.71 -23.28 3.12
C PRO A 6 -39.88 -21.87 3.68
N ALA A 7 -38.82 -21.26 4.23
CA ALA A 7 -38.86 -19.86 4.67
C ALA A 7 -39.16 -18.88 3.51
N PHE A 8 -39.11 -19.37 2.26
CA PHE A 8 -39.33 -18.58 1.06
C PHE A 8 -40.49 -19.16 0.24
N GLY A 9 -41.67 -18.59 0.46
CA GLY A 9 -42.80 -18.60 -0.45
C GLY A 9 -43.47 -17.23 -0.43
N GLY A 10 -43.36 -16.47 -1.51
CA GLY A 10 -43.87 -15.09 -1.63
C GLY A 10 -42.79 -13.99 -1.63
N VAL A 11 -43.22 -12.73 -1.77
CA VAL A 11 -42.37 -11.55 -1.61
C VAL A 11 -41.97 -11.44 -0.13
N PRO A 12 -40.67 -11.35 0.20
CA PRO A 12 -40.21 -11.30 1.58
C PRO A 12 -40.75 -10.08 2.33
N GLY A 13 -41.15 -10.31 3.59
CA GLY A 13 -41.73 -9.31 4.49
C GLY A 13 -40.77 -8.82 5.57
N GLY A 14 -41.28 -8.05 6.54
CA GLY A 14 -40.50 -7.26 7.50
C GLY A 14 -39.26 -7.95 8.11
N PRO A 15 -39.39 -9.09 8.81
CA PRO A 15 -38.25 -9.80 9.38
C PRO A 15 -37.28 -10.37 8.34
N GLU A 16 -37.79 -10.84 7.19
CA GLU A 16 -36.96 -11.37 6.11
C GLU A 16 -36.10 -10.28 5.47
N LEU A 17 -36.63 -9.06 5.33
CA LEU A 17 -35.85 -7.90 4.86
C LEU A 17 -34.71 -7.54 5.83
N LEU A 18 -34.94 -7.67 7.13
CA LEU A 18 -33.91 -7.43 8.13
C LEU A 18 -32.79 -8.47 8.02
N ILE A 19 -33.13 -9.75 7.86
CA ILE A 19 -32.15 -10.81 7.63
C ILE A 19 -31.37 -10.55 6.34
N LEU A 20 -32.06 -10.17 5.26
CA LEU A 20 -31.45 -9.88 3.98
C LEU A 20 -30.52 -8.66 4.05
N LEU A 21 -30.90 -7.64 4.80
CA LEU A 21 -30.03 -6.49 5.11
C LEU A 21 -28.77 -6.94 5.87
N VAL A 22 -28.91 -7.78 6.90
CA VAL A 22 -27.76 -8.29 7.65
C VAL A 22 -26.83 -9.10 6.74
N VAL A 23 -27.39 -9.98 5.91
CA VAL A 23 -26.61 -10.75 4.93
C VAL A 23 -25.92 -9.83 3.92
N LEU A 24 -26.60 -8.81 3.40
CA LEU A 24 -26.04 -7.83 2.48
C LEU A 24 -24.87 -7.07 3.12
N VAL A 25 -25.02 -6.63 4.38
CA VAL A 25 -23.97 -5.93 5.12
C VAL A 25 -22.78 -6.84 5.37
N LEU A 26 -23.00 -8.11 5.74
CA LEU A 26 -21.91 -9.05 5.97
C LEU A 26 -21.18 -9.42 4.67
N LEU A 27 -21.91 -9.62 3.57
CA LEU A 27 -21.34 -10.05 2.30
C LEU A 27 -20.71 -8.91 1.51
N PHE A 28 -21.28 -7.70 1.57
CA PHE A 28 -20.81 -6.55 0.81
C PHE A 28 -20.30 -5.44 1.70
N GLY A 29 -21.04 -5.06 2.74
CA GLY A 29 -20.67 -3.96 3.63
C GLY A 29 -19.29 -4.16 4.27
N VAL A 30 -19.07 -5.31 4.93
CA VAL A 30 -17.80 -5.60 5.61
C VAL A 30 -16.64 -5.68 4.62
N PRO A 31 -16.69 -6.46 3.51
CA PRO A 31 -15.59 -6.49 2.55
C PRO A 31 -15.30 -5.13 1.90
N LEU A 32 -16.33 -4.34 1.56
CA LEU A 32 -16.13 -3.02 0.99
C LEU A 32 -15.44 -2.07 1.97
N VAL A 33 -15.81 -2.10 3.25
CA VAL A 33 -15.16 -1.30 4.29
C VAL A 33 -13.70 -1.72 4.47
N VAL A 34 -13.41 -3.02 4.46
CA VAL A 34 -12.04 -3.53 4.55
C VAL A 34 -11.20 -3.06 3.35
N ILE A 35 -11.72 -3.22 2.12
CA ILE A 35 -11.04 -2.78 0.91
C ILE A 35 -10.80 -1.27 0.96
N ALA A 36 -11.82 -0.49 1.29
CA ALA A 36 -11.70 0.97 1.40
C ALA A 36 -10.66 1.38 2.45
N GLY A 37 -10.64 0.71 3.61
CA GLY A 37 -9.65 0.94 4.66
C GLY A 37 -8.22 0.63 4.20
N VAL A 38 -8.02 -0.51 3.52
CA VAL A 38 -6.71 -0.89 2.96
C VAL A 38 -6.26 0.12 1.91
N VAL A 39 -7.13 0.48 0.95
CA VAL A 39 -6.81 1.46 -0.08
C VAL A 39 -6.47 2.82 0.52
N LEU A 40 -7.26 3.28 1.50
CA LEU A 40 -7.00 4.55 2.17
C LEU A 40 -5.68 4.51 2.95
N PHE A 41 -5.40 3.41 3.66
CA PHE A 41 -4.15 3.22 4.40
C PHE A 41 -2.94 3.28 3.48
N PHE A 42 -2.96 2.54 2.36
CA PHE A 42 -1.87 2.58 1.38
C PHE A 42 -1.75 3.93 0.72
N ARG A 43 -2.87 4.57 0.34
CA ARG A 43 -2.84 5.91 -0.28
C ARG A 43 -2.23 6.96 0.64
N THR A 44 -2.64 6.97 1.91
CA THR A 44 -2.11 7.94 2.89
C THR A 44 -0.62 7.69 3.18
N ARG A 45 -0.17 6.44 3.05
CA ARG A 45 1.25 6.08 3.18
C ARG A 45 2.05 6.41 1.92
N SER A 46 1.47 6.21 0.74
CA SER A 46 2.09 6.53 -0.54
C SER A 46 2.36 8.01 -0.71
N ASP A 47 1.49 8.90 -0.20
CA ASP A 47 1.79 10.34 -0.14
C ASP A 47 3.09 10.63 0.67
N GLY A 48 3.46 9.76 1.62
CA GLY A 48 4.77 9.79 2.27
C GLY A 48 5.88 9.07 1.49
N ALA A 49 5.55 8.03 0.73
CA ALA A 49 6.51 7.29 -0.10
C ALA A 49 6.95 8.08 -1.34
N ASP A 50 6.10 8.94 -1.89
CA ASP A 50 6.48 9.88 -2.96
C ASP A 50 7.51 10.90 -2.44
N ALA A 51 7.35 11.38 -1.19
CA ALA A 51 8.36 12.22 -0.54
C ALA A 51 9.68 11.49 -0.26
N ASP A 52 9.62 10.18 0.02
CA ASP A 52 10.82 9.34 0.13
C ASP A 52 11.45 9.07 -1.25
N ALA A 53 10.66 8.90 -2.31
CA ALA A 53 11.14 8.70 -3.68
C ALA A 53 11.89 9.93 -4.21
N ASP A 54 11.35 11.14 -3.98
CA ASP A 54 12.02 12.39 -4.34
C ASP A 54 13.36 12.57 -3.61
N ARG A 55 13.42 12.22 -2.32
CA ARG A 55 14.66 12.23 -1.53
C ARG A 55 15.67 11.20 -2.00
N ILE A 56 15.23 10.00 -2.37
CA ILE A 56 16.11 8.96 -2.90
C ILE A 56 16.72 9.41 -4.24
N ALA A 57 15.92 10.01 -5.13
CA ALA A 57 16.42 10.53 -6.40
C ALA A 57 17.43 11.68 -6.22
N GLU A 58 17.19 12.57 -5.24
CA GLU A 58 18.15 13.62 -4.87
C GLU A 58 19.46 13.03 -4.33
N LEU A 59 19.37 12.02 -3.45
CA LEU A 59 20.53 11.33 -2.88
C LEU A 59 21.33 10.57 -3.95
N GLU A 60 20.68 9.91 -4.89
CA GLU A 60 21.35 9.22 -6.01
C GLU A 60 22.12 10.22 -6.90
N ALA A 61 21.55 11.39 -7.17
CA ALA A 61 22.21 12.45 -7.94
C ALA A 61 23.38 13.12 -7.19
N GLU A 62 23.35 13.15 -5.85
CA GLU A 62 24.48 13.62 -5.05
C GLU A 62 25.61 12.58 -4.98
N VAL A 63 25.28 11.29 -4.84
CA VAL A 63 26.27 10.20 -4.86
C VAL A 63 27.02 10.16 -6.20
N GLU A 64 26.33 10.31 -7.33
CA GLU A 64 26.98 10.33 -8.65
C GLU A 64 28.00 11.49 -8.74
N ARG A 65 27.61 12.68 -8.27
CA ARG A 65 28.51 13.85 -8.21
C ARG A 65 29.68 13.67 -7.25
N LEU A 66 29.48 13.01 -6.12
CA LEU A 66 30.57 12.70 -5.18
C LEU A 66 31.53 11.68 -5.77
N ARG A 67 31.00 10.68 -6.47
CA ARG A 67 31.79 9.64 -7.11
C ARG A 67 32.64 10.20 -8.24
N GLU A 68 32.07 11.06 -9.07
CA GLU A 68 32.79 11.77 -10.12
C GLU A 68 33.96 12.60 -9.55
N LYS A 69 33.75 13.31 -8.43
CA LYS A 69 34.83 14.06 -7.75
C LYS A 69 35.93 13.18 -7.16
N VAL A 70 35.57 12.03 -6.62
CA VAL A 70 36.53 11.07 -6.05
C VAL A 70 37.33 10.36 -7.14
N ASP A 71 36.70 10.05 -8.27
CA ASP A 71 37.37 9.44 -9.43
C ASP A 71 38.23 10.47 -10.20
N ASP A 72 37.91 11.77 -10.12
CA ASP A 72 38.71 12.88 -10.69
C ASP A 72 39.88 13.33 -9.79
N GLU A 73 39.96 12.87 -8.53
CA GLU A 73 41.19 13.04 -7.72
C GLU A 73 42.23 12.01 -8.20
N PRO A 74 43.26 12.43 -8.96
CA PRO A 74 44.30 11.52 -9.39
C PRO A 74 44.99 10.99 -8.14
N ALA A 75 45.30 9.69 -8.15
CA ALA A 75 46.24 9.07 -7.23
C ALA A 75 47.62 9.73 -7.37
N GLU A 76 47.80 10.92 -6.81
CA GLU A 76 49.08 11.56 -6.62
C GLU A 76 49.70 11.03 -5.33
N SER A 77 50.94 10.55 -5.49
CA SER A 77 51.90 10.24 -4.45
C SER A 77 51.77 8.87 -3.76
N ASP A 78 52.44 7.87 -4.34
CA ASP A 78 53.62 7.34 -3.64
C ASP A 78 54.54 6.59 -4.63
N GLY A 79 55.27 7.39 -5.41
CA GLY A 79 56.38 6.94 -6.24
C GLY A 79 57.65 7.68 -5.82
N ASP A 80 57.99 7.64 -4.53
CA ASP A 80 59.29 8.12 -4.05
C ASP A 80 60.34 7.05 -4.36
N ASP A 81 60.83 7.13 -5.59
CA ASP A 81 61.92 6.37 -6.18
C ASP A 81 63.20 6.64 -5.38
N ARG A 82 63.73 5.60 -4.73
CA ARG A 82 64.99 5.65 -3.97
C ARG A 82 66.17 5.80 -4.94
N GLY A 83 66.78 6.99 -4.96
CA GLY A 83 68.10 7.26 -5.54
C GLY A 83 69.22 7.16 -4.51
#